data_AF-A0A2R5FQ64-F1
#
_entry.id   AF-A0A2R5FQ64-F1
#
_cell.length_a   1.000
_cell.length_b   1.000
_cell.length_c   1.000
_cell.angle_alpha   90.00
_cell.angle_beta   90.00
_cell.angle_gamma   90.00
#
_symmetry.space_group_name_H-M   'P 1'
#
loop_
_entity.id
_entity.type
_entity.pdbx_description
1 polymer ?
#
loop_
_entity_poly.entity_id
_entity_poly.type
_entity_poly.pdbx_seq_one_letter_code
_entity_poly.pdbx_strand_id
1 'polypeptide(L)'
;MFQGENFERAQQALQQLRPIALLHNCTLAQLALAWLIAQPQTNAIAGARYPEQAQDNALAAQLAEIDAIGRIVTDHLDNSPIMWNW
;
A
#
# COMPACT_ATOMS: atom_id res chain seq x y z
N MET A 1 7.49 -7.15 12.48
CA MET A 1 6.73 -6.85 11.23
C MET A 1 6.29 -8.11 10.47
N PHE A 2 7.13 -9.16 10.31
CA PHE A 2 6.79 -10.37 9.53
C PHE A 2 6.68 -11.67 10.36
N GLN A 3 6.37 -11.59 11.65
CA GLN A 3 6.24 -12.78 12.52
C GLN A 3 4.97 -12.68 13.37
N GLY A 4 4.38 -13.84 13.68
CA GLY A 4 3.21 -13.96 14.54
C GLY A 4 1.96 -13.24 14.00
N GLU A 5 1.20 -12.67 14.92
CA GLU A 5 -0.12 -12.06 14.68
C GLU A 5 -0.11 -10.93 13.64
N ASN A 6 0.97 -10.14 13.57
CA ASN A 6 1.08 -9.02 12.62
C ASN A 6 1.15 -9.49 11.16
N PHE A 7 1.74 -10.66 10.91
CA PHE A 7 1.78 -11.23 9.56
C PHE A 7 0.39 -11.69 9.10
N GLU A 8 -0.36 -12.34 9.98
CA GLU A 8 -1.74 -12.78 9.70
C GLU A 8 -2.67 -11.59 9.44
N ARG A 9 -2.57 -10.54 10.26
CA ARG A 9 -3.32 -9.30 10.07
C ARG A 9 -2.98 -8.63 8.74
N ALA A 10 -1.70 -8.55 8.38
CA ALA A 10 -1.28 -8.01 7.09
C ALA A 10 -1.83 -8.85 5.92
N GLN A 11 -1.85 -10.17 6.03
CA GLN A 11 -2.45 -11.04 5.02
C GLN A 11 -3.96 -10.80 4.86
N GLN A 12 -4.70 -10.62 5.97
CA GLN A 12 -6.12 -10.30 5.93
C GLN A 12 -6.37 -8.94 5.27
N ALA A 13 -5.58 -7.91 5.59
CA ALA A 13 -5.67 -6.62 4.93
C ALA A 13 -5.40 -6.74 3.42
N LEU A 14 -4.35 -7.48 3.03
CA LEU A 14 -4.05 -7.72 1.62
C LEU A 14 -5.18 -8.44 0.89
N GLN A 15 -5.89 -9.38 1.54
CA GLN A 15 -7.06 -10.05 0.96
C GLN A 15 -8.19 -9.05 0.65
N GLN A 16 -8.41 -8.06 1.52
CA GLN A 16 -9.43 -7.03 1.30
C GLN A 16 -9.04 -6.03 0.20
N LEU A 17 -7.74 -5.76 0.04
CA LEU A 17 -7.23 -4.86 -0.99
C LEU A 17 -7.24 -5.46 -2.41
N ARG A 18 -7.13 -6.80 -2.54
CA ARG A 18 -7.13 -7.51 -3.83
C ARG A 18 -8.31 -7.15 -4.74
N PRO A 19 -9.58 -7.18 -4.30
CA PRO A 19 -10.70 -6.80 -5.15
C PRO A 19 -10.62 -5.35 -5.64
N ILE A 20 -10.03 -4.44 -4.87
CA ILE A 20 -9.87 -3.04 -5.28
C ILE A 20 -8.78 -2.92 -6.34
N ALA A 21 -7.65 -3.61 -6.16
CA ALA A 21 -6.60 -3.71 -7.17
C ALA A 21 -7.16 -4.26 -8.50
N LEU A 22 -8.01 -5.29 -8.43
CA LEU A 22 -8.68 -5.86 -9.60
C LEU A 22 -9.65 -4.87 -10.27
N LEU A 23 -10.45 -4.13 -9.49
CA LEU A 23 -11.37 -3.11 -10.02
C LEU A 23 -10.63 -2.03 -10.82
N HIS A 24 -9.46 -1.64 -10.35
CA HIS A 24 -8.61 -0.62 -10.99
C HIS A 24 -7.58 -1.21 -11.97
N ASN A 25 -7.65 -2.52 -12.25
CA ASN A 25 -6.74 -3.24 -13.14
C ASN A 25 -5.25 -2.94 -12.84
N CYS A 26 -4.88 -2.94 -11.56
CA CYS A 26 -3.53 -2.65 -11.11
C CYS A 26 -3.02 -3.71 -10.14
N THR A 27 -1.72 -3.70 -9.88
CA THR A 27 -1.10 -4.55 -8.86
C THR A 27 -1.30 -3.95 -7.46
N LEU A 28 -1.19 -4.78 -6.42
CA LEU A 28 -1.20 -4.29 -5.03
C LEU A 28 -0.08 -3.28 -4.74
N ALA A 29 1.08 -3.43 -5.40
CA ALA A 29 2.20 -2.50 -5.27
C ALA A 29 1.84 -1.13 -5.87
N GLN A 30 1.24 -1.12 -7.06
CA GLN A 30 0.75 0.11 -7.70
C GLN A 30 -0.36 0.76 -6.89
N LEU A 31 -1.29 -0.03 -6.37
CA LEU A 31 -2.36 0.43 -5.50
C LEU A 31 -1.81 1.16 -4.26
N ALA A 32 -0.82 0.56 -3.59
CA ALA A 32 -0.21 1.13 -2.39
C ALA A 32 0.57 2.42 -2.69
N LEU A 33 1.32 2.44 -3.80
CA LEU A 33 2.07 3.63 -4.22
C LEU A 33 1.13 4.77 -4.62
N ALA A 34 0.06 4.48 -5.37
CA ALA A 34 -0.93 5.47 -5.76
C ALA A 34 -1.63 6.09 -4.54
N TRP A 35 -1.99 5.27 -3.55
CA TRP A 35 -2.56 5.75 -2.29
C TRP A 35 -1.59 6.68 -1.55
N LEU A 36 -0.31 6.31 -1.47
CA LEU A 36 0.72 7.11 -0.80
C LEU A 36 0.94 8.46 -1.50
N ILE A 37 0.99 8.47 -2.83
CA ILE A 37 1.17 9.69 -3.64
C ILE A 37 -0.04 10.62 -3.53
N ALA A 38 -1.25 10.08 -3.34
CA ALA A 38 -2.46 10.88 -3.17
C ALA A 38 -2.49 11.67 -1.85
N GLN A 39 -1.66 11.32 -0.86
CA GLN A 39 -1.63 12.02 0.42
C GLN A 39 -1.05 13.44 0.29
N PRO A 40 -1.57 14.43 1.04
CA PRO A 40 -1.06 15.79 1.01
C PRO A 40 0.45 15.86 1.31
N GLN A 41 1.18 16.67 0.54
CA GLN A 41 2.62 16.93 0.74
C GLN A 41 3.50 15.67 0.80
N THR A 42 3.12 14.60 0.10
CA THR A 42 3.80 13.31 0.16
C THR A 42 4.55 12.98 -1.13
N ASN A 43 5.78 12.48 -0.98
CA ASN A 43 6.59 11.95 -2.08
C ASN A 43 6.91 10.48 -1.80
N ALA A 44 6.47 9.58 -2.67
CA ALA A 44 6.73 8.15 -2.53
C ALA A 44 8.16 7.80 -3.00
N ILE A 45 8.88 7.02 -2.19
CA ILE A 45 10.16 6.42 -2.57
C ILE A 45 9.90 4.94 -2.84
N ALA A 46 10.05 4.53 -4.10
CA ALA A 46 9.83 3.15 -4.52
C ALA A 46 11.17 2.49 -4.95
N GLY A 47 11.56 1.43 -4.25
CA GLY A 47 12.74 0.65 -4.62
C GLY A 47 12.48 -0.20 -5.88
N ALA A 48 13.47 -0.31 -6.74
CA ALA A 48 13.45 -1.19 -7.91
C ALA A 48 14.82 -1.86 -8.08
N ARG A 49 14.80 -3.18 -8.22
CA ARG A 49 15.99 -4.00 -8.56
C ARG A 49 16.11 -4.22 -10.07
N TYR A 50 14.97 -4.22 -10.78
CA TYR A 50 14.88 -4.46 -12.21
C TYR A 50 14.15 -3.31 -12.93
N PRO A 51 14.46 -3.04 -14.21
CA PRO A 51 13.82 -1.96 -14.97
C PRO A 51 12.30 -2.05 -15.03
N GLU A 52 11.74 -3.25 -15.11
CA GLU A 52 10.29 -3.49 -15.14
C GLU A 52 9.62 -2.98 -13.87
N GLN A 53 10.27 -3.14 -12.71
CA GLN A 53 9.74 -2.64 -11.44
C GLN A 53 9.71 -1.11 -11.41
N ALA A 54 10.71 -0.44 -12.00
CA ALA A 54 10.70 1.02 -12.09
C ALA A 54 9.56 1.52 -13.00
N GLN A 55 9.29 0.81 -14.11
CA GLN A 55 8.17 1.11 -14.99
C GLN A 55 6.83 0.88 -14.27
N ASP A 56 6.67 -0.26 -13.60
CA ASP A 56 5.47 -0.59 -12.83
C ASP A 56 5.21 0.43 -11.71
N ASN A 57 6.26 0.85 -10.99
CA ASN A 57 6.18 1.88 -9.96
C ASN A 57 5.75 3.23 -10.55
N ALA A 58 6.26 3.61 -11.73
CA ALA A 58 5.88 4.86 -12.40
C ALA A 58 4.41 4.88 -12.85
N LEU A 59 3.88 3.72 -13.26
CA LEU A 59 2.46 3.58 -13.64
C LEU A 59 1.51 3.84 -12.45
N ALA A 60 1.96 3.64 -11.21
CA ALA A 60 1.15 3.90 -10.02
C ALA A 60 0.68 5.37 -9.95
N ALA A 61 1.49 6.32 -10.42
CA ALA A 61 1.15 7.75 -10.40
C ALA A 61 -0.02 8.12 -11.34
N GLN A 62 -0.41 7.22 -12.25
CA GLN A 62 -1.49 7.43 -13.21
C GLN A 62 -2.86 6.96 -12.67
N LEU A 63 -2.86 6.25 -11.53
CA LEU A 63 -4.07 5.79 -10.88
C LEU A 63 -4.68 6.95 -10.05
N ALA A 64 -5.55 7.74 -10.67
CA ALA A 64 -6.28 8.81 -9.99
C ALA A 64 -7.32 8.24 -9.00
N GLU A 65 -7.60 8.99 -7.92
CA GLU A 65 -8.73 8.77 -7.00
C GLU A 65 -8.72 7.47 -6.16
N ILE A 66 -7.57 7.09 -5.61
CA ILE A 66 -7.44 5.93 -4.68
C ILE A 66 -7.68 6.29 -3.20
N ASP A 67 -8.18 7.49 -2.92
CA ASP A 67 -8.35 8.02 -1.56
C ASP A 67 -9.28 7.15 -0.68
N ALA A 68 -10.18 6.39 -1.29
CA ALA A 68 -11.10 5.48 -0.61
C ALA A 68 -10.45 4.23 0.02
N ILE A 69 -9.20 3.88 -0.32
CA ILE A 69 -8.57 2.62 0.10
C ILE A 69 -7.97 2.70 1.50
N GLY A 70 -7.46 3.87 1.90
CA GLY A 70 -6.69 4.02 3.13
C GLY A 70 -7.42 3.58 4.40
N ARG A 71 -8.71 3.89 4.49
CA ARG A 71 -9.52 3.68 5.71
C ARG A 71 -9.55 2.21 6.15
N ILE A 72 -9.70 1.28 5.21
CA ILE A 72 -9.84 -0.17 5.49
C ILE A 72 -8.60 -0.74 6.22
N VAL A 73 -7.41 -0.19 5.95
CA VAL A 73 -6.15 -0.69 6.51
C VAL A 73 -5.74 0.09 7.77
N THR A 74 -5.97 1.40 7.79
CA THR A 74 -5.51 2.27 8.89
C THR A 74 -6.38 2.19 10.14
N ASP A 75 -7.66 1.81 10.02
CA ASP A 75 -8.60 1.80 11.16
C ASP A 75 -8.20 0.83 12.29
N HIS A 76 -7.33 -0.13 11.99
CA HIS A 76 -6.86 -1.15 12.93
C HIS A 76 -5.40 -0.98 13.36
N LEU A 77 -4.74 0.09 12.92
CA LEU A 77 -3.40 0.44 13.39
C LEU A 77 -3.52 1.32 14.63
N ASP A 78 -3.00 0.84 15.76
CA ASP A 78 -2.90 1.62 16.98
C ASP A 78 -2.15 2.93 16.68
N ASN A 79 -2.54 4.06 17.30
CA ASN A 79 -1.87 5.38 17.16
C ASN A 79 -0.44 5.41 17.73
N SER A 80 0.18 4.26 17.95
CA SER A 80 1.55 4.16 18.43
C SER A 80 2.51 4.67 17.35
N PRO A 81 3.35 5.67 17.65
CA PRO A 81 4.33 6.18 16.70
C PRO A 81 5.47 5.18 16.43
N ILE A 82 5.49 4.02 17.11
CA ILE A 82 6.56 3.04 17.06
C ILE A 82 5.96 1.64 16.85
N MET A 83 6.32 1.01 15.73
CA MET A 83 5.84 -0.32 15.29
C MET A 83 6.71 -1.49 15.78
N TRP A 84 7.65 -1.24 16.69
CA TRP A 84 8.61 -2.23 17.20
C TRP A 84 8.63 -2.21 18.72
N ASN A 85 8.53 -3.40 19.33
CA ASN A 85 8.81 -3.61 20.74
C ASN A 85 10.28 -4.03 20.88
N TRP A 86 10.98 -3.42 21.84
CA TRP A 86 12.35 -3.75 22.22
C TRP A 86 12.40 -5.06 23.02
#